data_AF-A0A101J9I7-F1
#
_entry.id   AF-A0A101J9I7-F1
#
_cell.length_a   1.000
_cell.length_b   1.000
_cell.length_c   1.000
_cell.angle_alpha   90.00
_cell.angle_beta   90.00
_cell.angle_gamma   90.00
#
_symmetry.space_group_name_H-M   'P 1'
#
loop_
_entity.id
_entity.type
_entity.pdbx_description
1 polymer ?
#
loop_
_entity_poly.entity_id
_entity_poly.type
_entity_poly.pdbx_seq_one_letter_code
_entity_poly.pdbx_strand_id
1 'polypeptide(L)'
;MIDFRLPVRALTVAAVSAALVAGSIAPAQARSSYPQGCLVITPTTGIRTQTVYAYNTCSTTAGFEVYAMWPTLGGSRTLGEGCVRVAPHTTGGYKWTKGRKFARTASC
;
A
#
# COMPACT_ATOMS: atom_id res chain seq x y z
N MET A 1 -48.36 41.49 -10.95
CA MET A 1 -47.72 40.26 -11.47
C MET A 1 -46.27 40.31 -11.04
N ILE A 2 -45.86 39.45 -10.10
CA ILE A 2 -44.50 39.46 -9.52
C ILE A 2 -43.90 38.07 -9.76
N ASP A 3 -42.77 38.06 -10.44
CA ASP A 3 -41.98 36.91 -10.92
C ASP A 3 -41.24 36.26 -9.72
N PHE A 4 -41.53 34.99 -9.42
CA PHE A 4 -40.80 34.21 -8.42
C PHE A 4 -39.65 33.45 -9.09
N ARG A 5 -38.44 34.02 -9.07
CA ARG A 5 -37.21 33.28 -9.35
C ARG A 5 -36.49 32.94 -8.05
N LEU A 6 -36.58 31.67 -7.67
CA LEU A 6 -35.75 31.03 -6.64
C LEU A 6 -34.32 30.86 -7.17
N PRO A 7 -33.29 31.44 -6.55
CA PRO A 7 -31.93 30.97 -6.74
C PRO A 7 -31.72 29.71 -5.89
N VAL A 8 -31.52 28.59 -6.60
CA VAL A 8 -31.11 27.29 -6.07
C VAL A 8 -29.89 27.47 -5.17
N ARG A 9 -30.08 27.21 -3.87
CA ARG A 9 -29.00 27.14 -2.88
C ARG A 9 -28.03 26.03 -3.28
N ALA A 10 -26.90 26.43 -3.86
CA ALA A 10 -25.72 25.58 -3.97
C ALA A 10 -25.25 25.24 -2.56
N LEU A 11 -25.51 24.00 -2.12
CA LEU A 11 -24.90 23.44 -0.92
C LEU A 11 -23.40 23.28 -1.18
N THR A 12 -22.65 24.31 -0.77
CA THR A 12 -21.22 24.21 -0.54
C THR A 12 -21.01 23.25 0.62
N VAL A 13 -20.65 22.01 0.31
CA VAL A 13 -20.16 21.07 1.31
C VAL A 13 -18.83 21.63 1.82
N ALA A 14 -18.89 22.25 3.00
CA ALA A 14 -17.74 22.78 3.69
C ALA A 14 -16.73 21.64 3.89
N ALA A 15 -15.59 21.75 3.19
CA ALA A 15 -14.42 20.93 3.45
C ALA A 15 -13.99 21.19 4.89
N VAL A 16 -14.29 20.25 5.79
CA VAL A 16 -13.82 20.28 7.17
C VAL A 16 -12.31 20.09 7.11
N SER A 17 -11.58 21.19 7.20
CA SER A 17 -10.13 21.22 7.38
C SER A 17 -9.80 20.67 8.77
N ALA A 18 -9.64 19.34 8.86
CA ALA A 18 -8.96 18.71 9.98
C ALA A 18 -7.46 19.00 9.85
N ALA A 19 -7.02 20.11 10.44
CA ALA A 19 -5.63 20.38 10.69
C ALA A 19 -5.12 19.40 11.76
N LEU A 20 -4.57 18.26 11.32
CA LEU A 20 -3.76 17.41 12.20
C LEU A 20 -2.33 17.96 12.25
N VAL A 21 -1.95 18.48 13.41
CA VAL A 21 -0.56 18.75 13.75
C VAL A 21 0.18 17.43 13.95
N ALA A 22 1.43 17.37 13.48
CA ALA A 22 2.58 16.64 14.04
C ALA A 22 3.25 15.64 13.10
N GLY A 23 4.47 15.99 12.69
CA GLY A 23 5.45 15.11 12.08
C GLY A 23 5.31 15.04 10.57
N SER A 24 6.24 15.68 9.87
CA SER A 24 6.53 15.39 8.46
C SER A 24 7.05 13.95 8.33
N ILE A 25 6.15 12.97 8.47
CA ILE A 25 6.37 11.61 8.00
C ILE A 25 6.18 11.74 6.49
N ALA A 26 7.28 11.95 5.76
CA ALA A 26 7.23 11.94 4.30
C ALA A 26 6.41 10.70 3.87
N PRO A 27 5.34 10.88 3.08
CA PRO A 27 4.51 9.75 2.69
C PRO A 27 5.42 8.72 2.05
N ALA A 28 5.38 7.49 2.56
CA ALA A 28 6.12 6.39 1.96
C ALA A 28 5.72 6.36 0.49
N GLN A 29 6.68 6.54 -0.41
CA GLN A 29 6.38 6.56 -1.84
C GLN A 29 5.93 5.15 -2.21
N ALA A 30 4.63 5.01 -2.46
CA ALA A 30 4.07 3.81 -3.05
C ALA A 30 4.65 3.69 -4.46
N ARG A 31 5.34 2.58 -4.72
CA ARG A 31 5.53 2.14 -6.10
C ARG A 31 4.17 1.70 -6.64
N SER A 32 4.03 1.69 -7.96
CA SER A 32 2.79 1.24 -8.62
C SER A 32 2.34 -0.10 -8.03
N SER A 33 1.13 -0.13 -7.51
CA SER A 33 0.47 -1.39 -7.15
C SER A 33 0.27 -2.23 -8.39
N TYR A 34 0.28 -3.55 -8.23
CA TYR A 34 0.03 -4.48 -9.33
C TYR A 34 -0.78 -5.70 -8.85
N PRO A 35 -1.62 -6.28 -9.73
CA PRO A 35 -2.37 -7.47 -9.41
C PRO A 35 -1.48 -8.73 -9.49
N GLN A 36 -1.72 -9.68 -8.59
CA GLN A 36 -1.14 -11.02 -8.62
C GLN A 36 -2.24 -12.02 -8.26
N GLY A 37 -2.93 -12.54 -9.26
CA GLY A 37 -4.20 -13.23 -9.06
C GLY A 37 -5.24 -12.25 -8.48
N CYS A 38 -5.85 -12.61 -7.35
CA CYS A 38 -6.77 -11.74 -6.60
C CYS A 38 -6.09 -10.92 -5.49
N LEU A 39 -4.76 -10.97 -5.39
CA LEU A 39 -4.02 -10.10 -4.48
C LEU A 39 -3.63 -8.82 -5.21
N VAL A 40 -3.90 -7.66 -4.62
CA VAL A 40 -3.39 -6.37 -5.07
C VAL A 40 -2.14 -6.05 -4.26
N ILE A 41 -0.97 -6.23 -4.84
CA ILE A 41 0.33 -6.01 -4.20
C ILE A 41 0.69 -4.53 -4.30
N THR A 42 1.11 -3.94 -3.19
CA THR A 42 1.56 -2.55 -3.12
C THR A 42 2.88 -2.46 -2.35
N PRO A 43 4.01 -2.30 -3.06
CA PRO A 43 5.28 -1.99 -2.43
C PRO A 43 5.36 -0.51 -2.07
N THR A 44 5.71 -0.18 -0.83
CA THR A 44 6.03 1.20 -0.41
C THR A 44 7.44 1.28 0.15
N THR A 45 8.11 2.39 -0.13
CA THR A 45 9.44 2.68 0.42
C THR A 45 9.38 3.96 1.24
N GLY A 46 9.51 3.82 2.56
CA GLY A 46 9.64 4.94 3.48
C GLY A 46 11.09 5.36 3.69
N ILE A 47 11.30 6.36 4.55
CA ILE A 47 12.64 6.88 4.86
C ILE A 47 13.53 5.79 5.49
N ARG A 48 13.00 5.00 6.41
CA ARG A 48 13.76 3.97 7.17
C ARG A 48 13.33 2.53 6.92
N THR A 49 12.14 2.34 6.35
CA THR A 49 11.54 1.02 6.20
C THR A 49 11.01 0.84 4.78
N GLN A 50 11.07 -0.38 4.28
CA GLN A 50 10.36 -0.79 3.08
C GLN A 50 9.25 -1.76 3.52
N THR A 51 8.06 -1.59 2.97
CA THR A 51 6.93 -2.48 3.24
C THR A 51 6.34 -2.95 1.93
N VAL A 52 5.82 -4.18 1.92
CA VAL A 52 5.06 -4.72 0.81
C VAL A 52 3.81 -5.34 1.40
N TYR A 53 2.66 -4.77 1.07
CA TYR A 53 1.36 -5.28 1.50
C TYR A 53 0.56 -5.79 0.31
N ALA A 54 -0.30 -6.75 0.58
CA ALA A 54 -1.26 -7.28 -0.36
C ALA A 54 -2.66 -7.10 0.22
N TYR A 55 -3.56 -6.50 -0.56
CA TYR A 55 -5.00 -6.55 -0.27
C TYR A 55 -5.61 -7.75 -0.99
N ASN A 56 -6.34 -8.59 -0.27
CA ASN A 56 -6.97 -9.77 -0.84
C ASN A 56 -8.40 -9.47 -1.31
N THR A 57 -8.61 -9.47 -2.63
CA THR A 57 -9.95 -9.31 -3.21
C THR A 57 -10.69 -10.64 -3.39
N CYS A 58 -10.04 -11.79 -3.16
CA CYS A 58 -10.71 -13.09 -3.15
C CYS A 58 -11.67 -13.23 -1.97
N SER A 59 -12.67 -14.09 -2.14
CA SER A 59 -13.53 -14.61 -1.07
C SER A 59 -12.86 -15.71 -0.22
N THR A 60 -11.63 -16.10 -0.55
CA THR A 60 -10.83 -17.13 0.14
C THR A 60 -9.46 -16.58 0.54
N THR A 61 -8.82 -17.20 1.53
CA THR A 61 -7.46 -16.85 1.94
C THR A 61 -6.48 -17.12 0.80
N ALA A 62 -5.67 -16.13 0.44
CA ALA A 62 -4.64 -16.23 -0.59
C ALA A 62 -3.26 -15.92 0.01
N GLY A 63 -2.22 -16.58 -0.50
CA GLY A 63 -0.86 -16.40 -0.04
C GLY A 63 0.00 -15.62 -1.02
N PHE A 64 0.96 -14.87 -0.49
CA PHE A 64 2.07 -14.37 -1.28
C PHE A 64 3.37 -14.37 -0.49
N GLU A 65 4.46 -14.54 -1.22
CA GLU A 65 5.82 -14.45 -0.70
C GLU A 65 6.53 -13.25 -1.31
N VAL A 66 7.33 -12.56 -0.50
CA VAL A 66 8.16 -11.44 -0.92
C VAL A 66 9.60 -11.90 -1.05
N TYR A 67 10.22 -11.57 -2.18
CA TYR A 67 11.63 -11.78 -2.43
C TYR A 67 12.37 -10.44 -2.32
N ALA A 68 13.33 -10.37 -1.41
CA ALA A 68 14.18 -9.20 -1.20
C ALA A 68 15.63 -9.49 -1.61
N MET A 69 16.28 -8.52 -2.24
CA MET A 69 17.70 -8.53 -2.54
C MET A 69 18.48 -7.98 -1.35
N TRP A 70 19.40 -8.80 -0.86
CA TRP A 70 20.33 -8.49 0.20
C TRP A 70 21.72 -8.20 -0.38
N PRO A 71 22.38 -7.10 0.04
CA PRO A 71 23.78 -6.89 -0.28
C PRO A 71 24.63 -7.91 0.47
N THR A 72 25.55 -8.55 -0.22
CA THR A 72 26.53 -9.48 0.37
C THR A 72 27.95 -9.05 -0.01
N LEU A 73 28.96 -9.54 0.72
CA LEU A 73 30.39 -9.21 0.52
C LEU A 73 30.95 -9.62 -0.87
N GLY A 74 30.15 -10.21 -1.74
CA GLY A 74 30.53 -10.59 -3.12
C GLY A 74 29.42 -10.38 -4.15
N GLY A 75 28.41 -9.54 -3.87
CA GLY A 75 27.34 -9.25 -4.82
C GLY A 75 25.98 -9.01 -4.17
N SER A 76 24.92 -9.59 -4.75
CA SER A 76 23.57 -9.51 -4.22
C SER A 76 22.93 -10.90 -4.20
N ARG A 77 22.23 -11.23 -3.11
CA ARG A 77 21.47 -12.48 -2.98
C ARG A 77 19.99 -12.18 -2.82
N THR A 78 19.15 -12.87 -3.57
CA THR A 78 17.69 -12.79 -3.41
C THR A 78 17.23 -13.86 -2.44
N LEU A 79 16.49 -13.45 -1.39
CA LEU A 79 15.94 -14.34 -0.37
C LEU A 79 14.42 -14.13 -0.26
N GLY A 80 13.69 -15.24 -0.12
CA GLY A 80 12.27 -15.23 0.19
C GLY A 80 12.06 -15.00 1.69
N GLU A 81 11.12 -14.11 2.04
CA GLU A 81 10.79 -13.79 3.43
C GLU A 81 9.69 -14.72 4.00
N GLY A 82 9.28 -15.75 3.24
CA GLY A 82 8.26 -16.72 3.61
C GLY A 82 6.87 -16.41 3.04
N CYS A 83 5.93 -17.33 3.19
CA CYS A 83 4.56 -17.14 2.72
C CYS A 83 3.69 -16.38 3.74
N VAL A 84 3.13 -15.24 3.34
CA VAL A 84 2.08 -14.53 4.10
C VAL A 84 0.72 -14.92 3.55
N ARG A 85 -0.10 -15.52 4.42
CA ARG A 85 -1.51 -15.79 4.14
C ARG A 85 -2.35 -14.58 4.52
N VAL A 86 -3.13 -14.08 3.57
CA VAL A 86 -4.01 -12.92 3.73
C VAL A 86 -5.45 -13.38 3.68
N ALA A 87 -6.21 -13.13 4.74
CA ALA A 87 -7.62 -13.49 4.82
C ALA A 87 -8.45 -12.69 3.78
N PRO A 88 -9.64 -13.19 3.37
CA PRO A 88 -10.51 -12.50 2.41
C PRO A 88 -10.78 -11.05 2.82
N HIS A 89 -10.70 -10.12 1.85
CA HIS A 89 -10.99 -8.69 2.06
C HIS A 89 -10.16 -8.02 3.16
N THR A 90 -8.95 -8.53 3.42
CA THR A 90 -8.01 -7.94 4.37
C THR A 90 -6.68 -7.60 3.72
N THR A 91 -5.86 -6.86 4.46
CA THR A 91 -4.51 -6.50 4.07
C THR A 91 -3.50 -7.21 4.97
N GLY A 92 -2.53 -7.89 4.37
CA GLY A 92 -1.40 -8.48 5.07
C GLY A 92 -0.09 -8.18 4.35
N GLY A 93 1.05 -8.40 5.00
CA GLY A 93 2.33 -8.28 4.31
C GLY A 93 3.56 -8.17 5.19
N TYR A 94 4.62 -7.66 4.58
CA TYR A 94 5.96 -7.62 5.14
C TYR A 94 6.43 -6.18 5.37
N LYS A 95 7.18 -6.00 6.45
CA LYS A 95 7.89 -4.76 6.78
C LYS A 95 9.30 -5.09 7.18
N TRP A 96 10.28 -4.42 6.57
CA TRP A 96 11.68 -4.54 6.95
C TRP A 96 12.40 -3.19 6.94
N THR A 97 13.49 -3.12 7.70
CA THR A 97 14.37 -1.93 7.75
C THR A 97 15.15 -1.78 6.45
N LYS A 98 15.44 -0.53 6.04
CA LYS A 98 16.29 -0.26 4.87
C LYS A 98 17.64 -0.99 4.98
N GLY A 99 18.11 -1.48 3.83
CA GLY A 99 19.28 -2.35 3.71
C GLY A 99 19.03 -3.50 2.75
N ARG A 100 17.77 -3.83 2.50
CA ARG A 100 17.32 -4.79 1.49
C ARG A 100 16.49 -4.04 0.43
N LYS A 101 16.51 -4.53 -0.81
CA LYS A 101 15.68 -4.00 -1.90
C LYS A 101 14.60 -5.01 -2.27
N PHE A 102 13.34 -4.57 -2.31
CA PHE A 102 12.27 -5.34 -2.93
C PHE A 102 12.65 -5.76 -4.36
N ALA A 103 12.57 -7.06 -4.66
CA ALA A 103 12.90 -7.61 -5.97
C ALA A 103 11.64 -8.04 -6.72
N ARG A 104 10.86 -8.95 -6.12
CA ARG A 104 9.62 -9.48 -6.70
C ARG A 104 8.72 -10.10 -5.63
N THR A 105 7.52 -10.46 -6.01
CA THR A 105 6.63 -11.35 -5.25
C THR A 105 6.34 -12.62 -6.03
N ALA A 106 5.90 -13.67 -5.33
CA ALA A 106 5.35 -14.88 -5.92
C ALA A 106 4.11 -15.31 -5.14
N SER A 107 3.23 -16.08 -5.77
CA SER A 107 2.09 -16.70 -5.09
C SER A 107 2.55 -17.92 -4.31
N CYS A 108 1.92 -18.13 -3.17
CA CYS A 108 1.95 -19.31 -2.33
C CYS A 108 0.54 -19.46 -1.71
#